data_AF-A0A853I803-F1
#
_entry.id   AF-A0A853I803-F1
#
_cell.length_a   1.000
_cell.length_b   1.000
_cell.length_c   1.000
_cell.angle_alpha   90.00
_cell.angle_beta   90.00
_cell.angle_gamma   90.00
#
_symmetry.space_group_name_H-M   'P 1'
#
loop_
_entity.id
_entity.type
_entity.pdbx_description
1 polymer ?
#
loop_
_entity_poly.entity_id
_entity_poly.type
_entity_poly.pdbx_seq_one_letter_code
_entity_poly.pdbx_strand_id
1 'polypeptide(L)' 'MEINQMELTKKNLKLYEKAKQYIEYYTLAKNKKPTQLHITKEQLEAFKTNLIKYNCKPPYTINGVRLIPLNQGRSQ' A
#
# COMPACT_ATOMS: atom_id res chain seq x y z
N MET A 1 3.59 7.86 6.08
CA MET A 1 3.82 8.74 4.93
C MET A 1 2.90 8.30 3.82
N GLU A 2 2.00 9.19 3.41
CA GLU A 2 1.03 8.90 2.37
C GLU A 2 1.72 8.78 1.02
N ILE A 3 1.40 7.73 0.26
CA ILE A 3 1.95 7.55 -1.09
C ILE A 3 1.31 8.58 -2.02
N ASN A 4 2.13 9.46 -2.60
CA ASN A 4 1.65 10.41 -3.59
C ASN A 4 1.46 9.73 -4.95
N GLN A 5 0.22 9.70 -5.41
CA GLN A 5 -0.19 9.10 -6.69
C GLN A 5 0.51 9.73 -7.90
N MET A 6 0.78 11.05 -7.87
CA MET A 6 1.36 11.79 -9.00
C MET A 6 2.79 11.34 -9.34
N GLU A 7 3.49 10.77 -8.36
CA GLU A 7 4.89 10.34 -8.47
C GLU A 7 5.02 8.84 -8.78
N LEU A 8 3.91 8.14 -8.99
CA LEU A 8 3.91 6.72 -9.32
C LEU A 8 4.05 6.49 -10.83
N THR A 9 4.92 5.55 -11.19
CA THR A 9 4.91 4.99 -12.55
C THR A 9 3.54 4.37 -12.88
N LYS A 10 3.20 4.25 -14.17
CA LYS A 10 1.94 3.63 -14.63
C LYS A 10 1.66 2.25 -14.00
N LYS A 11 2.71 1.45 -13.77
CA LYS A 11 2.60 0.13 -13.12
C LYS A 11 2.19 0.26 -11.66
N ASN A 12 2.78 1.20 -10.93
CA ASN A 12 2.49 1.41 -9.51
C ASN A 12 1.19 2.17 -9.28
N LEU A 13 0.79 3.02 -10.23
CA LEU A 13 -0.51 3.67 -10.24
C LEU A 13 -1.65 2.63 -10.22
N LYS A 14 -1.56 1.59 -11.07
CA LYS A 14 -2.53 0.48 -11.06
C LYS A 14 -2.58 -0.25 -9.72
N LEU A 15 -1.42 -0.46 -9.10
CA LEU A 15 -1.33 -1.09 -7.80
C LEU A 15 -1.92 -0.22 -6.68
N TYR A 16 -1.66 1.08 -6.71
CA TYR A 16 -2.23 2.07 -5.80
C TYR A 16 -3.75 2.11 -5.89
N GLU A 17 -4.30 2.22 -7.10
CA GLU A 17 -5.75 2.20 -7.35
C GLU A 17 -6.39 0.90 -6.87
N LYS A 18 -5.76 -0.25 -7.12
CA LYS A 18 -6.26 -1.55 -6.63
C LYS A 18 -6.26 -1.62 -5.09
N ALA A 19 -5.21 -1.12 -4.44
CA ALA A 19 -5.15 -1.07 -2.98
C ALA A 19 -6.20 -0.11 -2.40
N LYS A 20 -6.42 1.04 -3.04
CA LYS A 20 -7.46 2.01 -2.68
C LYS A 20 -8.86 1.39 -2.77
N GLN A 21 -9.18 0.73 -3.88
CA GLN A 21 -10.43 0.01 -4.06
C GLN A 21 -10.63 -1.06 -2.97
N TYR A 22 -9.58 -1.81 -2.62
CA TYR A 22 -9.69 -2.80 -1.56
C TYR A 22 -10.03 -2.18 -0.20
N ILE A 23 -9.41 -1.05 0.13
CA ILE A 23 -9.72 -0.29 1.35
C ILE A 23 -11.19 0.16 1.36
N GLU A 24 -11.69 0.64 0.22
CA GLU A 24 -13.09 1.05 0.05
C GLU A 24 -14.04 -0.14 0.24
N TYR A 25 -13.81 -1.26 -0.46
CA TYR A 25 -14.62 -2.47 -0.31
C TYR A 25 -14.62 -3.01 1.12
N TYR A 26 -13.45 -3.04 1.78
CA TYR A 26 -13.37 -3.43 3.18
C TYR A 26 -14.18 -2.50 4.09
N THR A 27 -14.07 -1.19 3.85
CA THR A 27 -14.79 -0.18 4.63
C THR A 27 -16.30 -0.32 4.45
N LEU A 28 -16.78 -0.54 3.22
CA LEU A 28 -18.20 -0.81 2.95
C LEU A 28 -18.68 -2.10 3.62
N ALA A 29 -17.89 -3.17 3.58
CA ALA A 29 -18.28 -4.48 4.13
C ALA A 29 -18.21 -4.57 5.66
N LYS A 30 -17.29 -3.84 6.30
CA LYS A 30 -17.03 -3.92 7.75
C LYS A 30 -17.43 -2.65 8.51
N ASN A 31 -17.90 -1.63 7.79
CA ASN A 31 -18.19 -0.28 8.29
C ASN A 31 -17.02 0.34 9.09
N LYS A 32 -15.78 -0.06 8.77
CA LYS A 32 -14.54 0.45 9.39
C LYS A 32 -13.38 0.33 8.42
N LYS A 33 -12.42 1.26 8.50
CA LYS A 33 -11.20 1.19 7.69
C LYS A 33 -10.30 0.04 8.15
N PRO A 34 -9.61 -0.66 7.23
CA PRO A 34 -8.59 -1.61 7.62
C PRO A 34 -7.41 -0.87 8.26
N THR A 35 -6.82 -1.44 9.32
CA THR A 35 -5.66 -0.84 10.00
C THR A 35 -4.39 -0.98 9.18
N GLN A 36 -4.28 -2.10 8.46
CA GLN A 36 -3.11 -2.49 7.68
C GLN A 36 -3.54 -3.23 6.41
N LEU A 37 -2.79 -3.06 5.33
CA LEU A 37 -2.99 -3.74 4.07
C LEU A 37 -1.75 -4.56 3.75
N HIS A 38 -1.95 -5.86 3.59
CA HIS A 38 -0.88 -6.78 3.28
C HIS A 38 -0.62 -6.78 1.77
N ILE A 39 0.60 -6.46 1.37
CA ILE A 39 1.06 -6.48 -0.03
C ILE A 39 2.29 -7.35 -0.16
N THR A 40 2.59 -7.85 -1.34
CA THR A 40 3.82 -8.64 -1.52
C THR A 40 5.07 -7.78 -1.28
N LYS A 41 6.20 -8.41 -0.93
CA LYS A 41 7.48 -7.69 -0.78
C LYS A 41 7.84 -6.95 -2.06
N GLU A 42 7.65 -7.57 -3.22
CA GLU A 42 7.89 -6.96 -4.53
C GLU A 42 7.03 -5.71 -4.77
N GLN A 43 5.76 -5.75 -4.37
CA GLN A 43 4.86 -4.60 -4.44
C GLN A 43 5.32 -3.46 -3.53
N LEU A 44 5.74 -3.78 -2.31
CA LEU A 44 6.28 -2.80 -1.36
C LEU A 44 7.57 -2.18 -1.88
N GLU A 45 8.46 -2.98 -2.47
CA GLU A 45 9.70 -2.49 -3.08
C GLU A 45 9.42 -1.63 -4.31
N ALA A 46 8.46 -1.99 -5.15
CA ALA A 46 8.05 -1.18 -6.28
C ALA A 46 7.58 0.22 -5.84
N PHE A 47 6.84 0.31 -4.73
CA PHE A 47 6.49 1.59 -4.12
C PHE A 47 7.72 2.32 -3.58
N LYS A 48 8.60 1.62 -2.84
CA LYS A 48 9.85 2.21 -2.30
C LYS A 48 10.72 2.82 -3.38
N THR A 49 10.93 2.16 -4.53
CA THR A 49 11.84 2.65 -5.58
C THR A 49 11.47 4.03 -6.09
N ASN A 50 10.18 4.38 -6.13
CA ASN A 50 9.72 5.70 -6.54
C ASN A 50 9.79 6.74 -5.42
N LEU A 51 9.73 6.28 -4.17
CA LEU A 51 9.77 7.10 -2.97
C LEU A 51 11.21 7.38 -2.47
N ILE A 52 12.19 6.55 -2.86
CA ILE A 52 13.62 6.75 -2.56
C ILE A 52 14.13 8.07 -3.16
N LYS A 53 13.66 8.45 -4.35
CA LYS A 53 13.98 9.75 -4.98
C LYS A 53 13.63 10.95 -4.07
N TYR A 54 12.69 10.75 -3.15
CA TYR A 54 12.18 11.77 -2.25
C TYR A 54 12.62 11.57 -0.79
N ASN A 55 13.55 10.64 -0.53
CA ASN A 55 14.05 10.31 0.81
C ASN A 55 12.92 9.96 1.82
N CYS A 56 11.81 9.41 1.31
CA CYS A 56 10.64 9.07 2.11
C CYS A 56 10.93 7.90 3.05
N LYS A 57 10.66 8.06 4.35
CA LYS A 57 10.82 7.00 5.35
C LYS A 57 9.50 6.27 5.64
N PRO A 58 9.51 4.95 5.87
CA PRO A 58 8.33 4.19 6.28
C PRO A 58 7.79 4.65 7.64
N PRO A 59 6.51 4.34 7.99
CA PRO A 59 5.58 3.46 7.27
C PRO A 59 4.89 4.14 6.09
N TYR A 60 4.77 3.43 4.97
CA TYR A 60 4.00 3.89 3.81
C TYR A 60 2.50 3.64 4.03
N THR A 61 1.68 4.62 3.69
CA THR A 61 0.21 4.53 3.83
C THR A 61 -0.48 4.81 2.51
N ILE A 62 -1.63 4.16 2.31
CA ILE A 62 -2.61 4.48 1.26
C ILE A 62 -3.92 4.83 1.97
N ASN A 63 -4.45 6.04 1.78
CA ASN A 63 -5.64 6.54 2.48
C ASN A 63 -5.57 6.37 4.01
N GLY A 64 -4.38 6.55 4.59
CA GLY A 64 -4.13 6.35 6.02
C GLY A 64 -4.00 4.88 6.47
N VAL A 65 -4.10 3.91 5.56
CA VAL A 65 -3.93 2.48 5.84
C VAL A 65 -2.47 2.08 5.64
N ARG A 66 -1.85 1.45 6.64
CA ARG A 66 -0.43 1.08 6.58
C ARG A 66 -0.20 -0.09 5.64
N LEU A 67 0.76 0.05 4.72
CA LEU A 67 1.20 -1.05 3.88
C LEU A 67 2.22 -1.90 4.64
N ILE A 68 1.94 -3.19 4.77
CA ILE A 68 2.84 -4.14 5.38
C ILE A 68 3.16 -5.26 4.38
N PRO A 69 4.43 -5.72 4.33
CA PRO A 69 4.77 -6.85 3.50
C PRO A 69 4.05 -8.10 4.03
N LEU A 70 3.49 -8.89 3.13
CA LEU A 70 3.10 -10.26 3.39
C LEU A 70 4.36 -10.99 3.88
N ASN A 71 4.38 -11.34 5.17
CA ASN A 71 5.33 -12.32 5.66
C ASN A 71 4.98 -13.64 4.98
N GLN A 72 5.75 -14.03 3.97
CA GLN A 72 5.84 -15.43 3.58
C GLN A 72 6.47 -16.18 4.76
N GLY A 73 5.64 -16.58 5.72
CA GLY A 73 6.11 -17.10 6.99
C GLY A 73 4.97 -17.47 7.92
N ARG A 74 4.45 -18.68 7.68
CA ARG A 74 3.57 -19.53 8.51
C ARG A 74 2.07 -19.21 8.52
N SER A 75 1.35 -20.03 7.76
CA SER A 75 0.12 -20.65 8.26
C SER A 75 0.28 -21.09 9.70
N GLN A 76 -0.70 -20.78 10.54
CA GLN A 76 -1.15 -21.69 11.58
C GLN A 76 -2.62 -21.98 11.34
#